data_AF-A0A6A5TU24-F1
#
_entry.id   AF-A0A6A5TU24-F1
#
_cell.length_a   1.000
_cell.length_b   1.000
_cell.length_c   1.000
_cell.angle_alpha   90.00
_cell.angle_beta   90.00
_cell.angle_gamma   90.00
#
_symmetry.space_group_name_H-M   'P 1'
#
loop_
_entity.id
_entity.type
_entity.pdbx_description
1 polymer ?
#
loop_
_entity_poly.entity_id
_entity_poly.type
_entity_poly.pdbx_seq_one_letter_code
_entity_poly.pdbx_strand_id
1 'polypeptide(L)'
;MDPEVILKRFTQEESKEQDEDKAGPSALKESDWRQMDRLIRSAIKDKGAKELKEALTAKEKHKKRGKPLDLQQREEYHGGAVFWSPRKIREARARETVKQREEHEEQLAKANRKELAAAAKLYREQQAQERRVAREAAKVVREREKAEKEAARAARIEAQNTKRASQTAQKGKRKTSGPPPSKHKRQRRSGGSAAVAASPEATPAAPPKGGYCI
;
A
#
# COMPACT_ATOMS: atom_id res chain seq x y z
N MET A 1 -104.24 -18.00 9.28
CA MET A 1 -102.85 -17.78 9.74
C MET A 1 -102.97 -16.92 10.97
N ASP A 2 -102.94 -17.54 12.14
CA ASP A 2 -103.34 -16.88 13.38
C ASP A 2 -102.13 -16.15 14.00
N PRO A 3 -102.20 -14.82 14.19
CA PRO A 3 -101.05 -14.00 14.59
C PRO A 3 -100.56 -14.27 16.02
N GLU A 4 -101.37 -14.92 16.85
CA GLU A 4 -101.03 -15.24 18.24
C GLU A 4 -99.94 -16.32 18.37
N VAL A 5 -99.79 -17.19 17.36
CA VAL A 5 -98.74 -18.21 17.34
C VAL A 5 -97.35 -17.59 17.15
N ILE A 6 -97.28 -16.46 16.47
CA ILE A 6 -96.02 -15.75 16.22
C ILE A 6 -95.55 -15.04 17.50
N LEU A 7 -96.48 -14.43 18.26
CA LEU A 7 -96.14 -13.78 19.53
C LEU A 7 -95.67 -14.79 20.59
N LYS A 8 -96.28 -15.98 20.68
CA LYS A 8 -95.86 -17.02 21.65
C LYS A 8 -94.45 -17.58 21.42
N ARG A 9 -93.91 -17.47 20.20
CA ARG A 9 -92.53 -17.89 19.90
C ARG A 9 -91.48 -16.87 20.37
N PHE A 10 -91.86 -15.62 20.56
CA PHE A 10 -90.96 -14.55 20.97
C PHE A 10 -91.01 -14.23 22.48
N THR A 11 -91.97 -14.77 23.21
CA THR A 11 -92.11 -14.60 24.67
C THR A 11 -91.74 -15.85 25.46
N GLN A 12 -90.88 -16.72 24.92
CA GLN A 12 -90.28 -17.78 25.72
C GLN A 12 -89.27 -17.11 26.66
N GLU A 13 -89.78 -16.60 27.77
CA GLU A 13 -89.00 -16.22 28.93
C GLU A 13 -88.12 -17.40 29.30
N GLU A 14 -86.83 -17.10 29.42
CA GLU A 14 -85.76 -17.99 29.87
C GLU A 14 -86.16 -18.61 31.23
N SER A 15 -86.79 -19.78 31.17
CA SER A 15 -86.96 -20.65 32.32
C SER A 15 -85.60 -21.18 32.70
N LYS A 16 -85.12 -20.71 33.84
CA LYS A 16 -84.03 -21.28 34.65
C LYS A 16 -84.06 -22.80 34.63
N GLU A 17 -83.02 -23.42 34.11
CA GLU A 17 -82.62 -24.77 34.50
C GLU A 17 -81.19 -24.70 35.05
N GLN A 18 -81.11 -25.09 36.32
CA GLN A 18 -79.89 -25.39 37.04
C GLN A 18 -79.45 -26.79 36.62
N ASP A 19 -78.36 -26.91 35.87
CA ASP A 19 -77.62 -28.15 35.76
C ASP A 19 -76.21 -27.93 36.32
N GLU A 20 -76.00 -28.46 37.52
CA GLU A 20 -74.70 -28.63 38.13
C GLU A 20 -73.94 -29.78 37.44
N ASP A 21 -73.28 -29.47 36.33
CA ASP A 21 -72.25 -30.33 35.76
C ASP A 21 -70.86 -29.76 36.07
N LYS A 22 -70.32 -30.20 37.21
CA LYS A 22 -68.91 -30.51 37.50
C LYS A 22 -67.86 -30.04 36.47
N ALA A 23 -67.61 -28.74 36.38
CA ALA A 23 -66.30 -28.18 36.05
C ALA A 23 -66.29 -26.70 36.45
N GLY A 24 -65.83 -26.39 37.65
CA GLY A 24 -65.59 -24.99 38.01
C GLY A 24 -64.71 -24.33 36.93
N PRO A 25 -64.96 -23.08 36.52
CA PRO A 25 -63.95 -22.35 35.77
C PRO A 25 -62.75 -22.32 36.72
N SER A 26 -61.69 -23.07 36.40
CA SER A 26 -60.42 -22.92 37.09
C SER A 26 -60.11 -21.44 36.99
N ALA A 27 -60.34 -20.71 38.09
CA ALA A 27 -60.29 -19.26 38.10
C ALA A 27 -58.87 -18.91 37.73
N LEU A 28 -58.65 -18.65 36.43
CA LEU A 28 -57.40 -18.16 35.90
C LEU A 28 -57.12 -16.94 36.74
N LYS A 29 -56.12 -17.04 37.62
CA LYS A 29 -55.76 -15.95 38.52
C LYS A 29 -55.49 -14.75 37.63
N GLU A 30 -55.68 -13.53 38.10
CA GLU A 30 -55.43 -12.35 37.25
C GLU A 30 -54.01 -12.33 36.65
N SER A 31 -53.06 -12.99 37.33
CA SER A 31 -51.73 -13.33 36.83
C SER A 31 -51.73 -14.16 35.53
N ASP A 32 -52.63 -15.12 35.40
CA ASP A 32 -52.78 -16.01 34.23
C ASP A 32 -53.32 -15.24 33.02
N TRP A 33 -54.25 -14.30 33.23
CA TRP A 33 -54.71 -13.39 32.17
C TRP A 33 -53.59 -12.49 31.66
N ARG A 34 -52.73 -11.98 32.55
CA ARG A 34 -51.55 -11.20 32.16
C ARG A 34 -50.53 -12.03 31.40
N GLN A 35 -50.39 -13.32 31.75
CA GLN A 35 -49.54 -14.26 31.04
C GLN A 35 -50.09 -14.55 29.64
N MET A 36 -51.39 -14.76 29.50
CA MET A 36 -52.05 -14.93 28.20
C MET A 36 -51.94 -13.67 27.32
N ASP A 37 -52.19 -12.49 27.88
CA ASP A 37 -52.07 -11.22 27.15
C ASP A 37 -50.61 -10.94 26.72
N ARG A 38 -49.62 -11.36 27.53
CA ARG A 38 -48.20 -11.32 27.15
C ARG A 38 -47.89 -12.25 25.98
N LEU A 39 -48.41 -13.49 26.00
CA LEU A 39 -48.25 -14.49 24.93
C LEU A 39 -48.92 -14.03 23.62
N ILE A 40 -50.12 -13.47 23.71
CA ILE A 40 -50.84 -12.94 22.55
C ILE A 40 -50.08 -11.75 21.95
N ARG A 41 -49.62 -10.81 22.79
CA ARG A 41 -48.83 -9.67 22.32
C ARG A 41 -47.49 -10.07 21.72
N SER A 42 -46.79 -11.06 22.28
CA SER A 42 -45.55 -11.57 21.68
C SER A 42 -45.82 -12.27 20.34
N ALA A 43 -46.86 -13.10 20.26
CA ALA A 43 -47.22 -13.79 19.03
C ALA A 43 -47.64 -12.81 17.91
N ILE A 44 -48.42 -11.76 18.23
CA ILE A 44 -48.77 -10.70 17.28
C ILE A 44 -47.52 -9.91 16.86
N LYS A 45 -46.63 -9.59 17.81
CA LYS A 45 -45.37 -8.88 17.51
C LYS A 45 -44.46 -9.70 16.60
N ASP A 46 -44.33 -11.00 16.85
CA ASP A 46 -43.52 -11.90 16.05
C ASP A 46 -44.12 -12.12 14.65
N LYS A 47 -45.44 -12.24 14.55
CA LYS A 47 -46.15 -12.30 13.25
C LYS A 47 -45.99 -11.00 12.47
N GLY A 48 -46.26 -9.85 13.09
CA GLY A 48 -46.08 -8.54 12.46
C GLY A 48 -44.63 -8.28 12.03
N ALA A 49 -43.64 -8.69 12.83
CA ALA A 49 -42.23 -8.57 12.45
C ALA A 49 -41.86 -9.48 11.27
N LYS A 50 -42.43 -10.69 11.18
CA LYS A 50 -42.24 -11.61 10.04
C LYS A 50 -42.90 -11.07 8.78
N GLU A 51 -44.15 -10.64 8.86
CA GLU A 51 -44.91 -10.06 7.74
C GLU A 51 -44.24 -8.78 7.20
N LEU A 52 -43.71 -7.93 8.09
CA LEU A 52 -42.95 -6.74 7.68
C LEU A 52 -41.65 -7.12 6.96
N LYS A 53 -40.90 -8.11 7.47
CA LYS A 53 -39.69 -8.60 6.79
C LYS A 53 -40.03 -9.20 5.43
N GLU A 54 -41.11 -9.97 5.33
CA GLU A 54 -41.59 -10.54 4.08
C GLU A 54 -42.02 -9.45 3.09
N ALA A 55 -42.78 -8.45 3.53
CA ALA A 55 -43.17 -7.31 2.72
C ALA A 55 -41.96 -6.50 2.24
N LEU A 56 -40.94 -6.31 3.08
CA LEU A 56 -39.69 -5.65 2.70
C LEU A 56 -38.92 -6.47 1.66
N THR A 57 -38.75 -7.77 1.86
CA THR A 57 -38.08 -8.63 0.87
C THR A 57 -38.87 -8.76 -0.43
N ALA A 58 -40.20 -8.75 -0.39
CA ALA A 58 -41.07 -8.74 -1.56
C ALA A 58 -40.94 -7.42 -2.34
N LYS A 59 -40.92 -6.28 -1.64
CA LYS A 59 -40.65 -4.97 -2.25
C LYS A 59 -39.23 -4.89 -2.81
N GLU A 60 -38.24 -5.49 -2.15
CA GLU A 60 -36.87 -5.57 -2.64
C GLU A 60 -36.77 -6.44 -3.90
N LYS A 61 -37.45 -7.59 -3.93
CA LYS A 61 -37.57 -8.45 -5.11
C LYS A 61 -38.27 -7.73 -6.27
N HIS A 62 -39.33 -6.96 -5.99
CA HIS A 62 -40.02 -6.17 -7.02
C HIS A 62 -39.15 -5.06 -7.62
N LYS A 63 -38.17 -4.54 -6.86
CA LYS A 63 -37.18 -3.57 -7.34
C LYS A 63 -36.04 -4.19 -8.14
N LYS A 64 -35.86 -5.52 -8.09
CA LYS A 64 -34.84 -6.25 -8.88
C LYS A 64 -35.32 -6.37 -10.32
N ARG A 65 -35.32 -5.25 -11.04
CA ARG A 65 -35.35 -5.31 -12.51
C ARG A 65 -34.00 -5.88 -12.95
N GLY A 66 -34.03 -7.06 -13.57
CA GLY A 66 -32.82 -7.70 -14.07
C GLY A 66 -32.12 -6.80 -15.09
N LYS A 67 -30.80 -6.92 -15.18
CA LYS A 67 -30.06 -6.34 -16.30
C LYS A 67 -30.62 -6.95 -17.60
N PRO A 68 -30.95 -6.14 -18.62
CA PRO A 68 -31.36 -6.67 -19.91
C PRO A 68 -30.26 -7.60 -20.45
N LEU A 69 -30.66 -8.77 -20.93
CA LEU A 69 -29.72 -9.68 -21.60
C LEU A 69 -29.20 -8.99 -22.86
N ASP A 70 -27.88 -9.02 -23.06
CA ASP A 70 -27.26 -8.47 -24.27
C ASP A 70 -27.49 -9.42 -25.46
N LEU A 71 -28.62 -9.21 -26.13
CA LEU A 71 -29.02 -9.95 -27.32
C LEU A 71 -28.51 -9.19 -28.55
N GLN A 72 -27.36 -9.60 -29.09
CA GLN A 72 -26.81 -8.99 -30.30
C GLN A 72 -27.67 -9.29 -31.53
N GLN A 73 -28.14 -8.23 -32.20
CA GLN A 73 -28.93 -8.33 -33.44
C GLN A 73 -28.02 -8.64 -34.62
N ARG A 74 -28.49 -9.49 -35.53
CA ARG A 74 -27.77 -9.79 -36.77
C ARG A 74 -27.88 -8.58 -37.70
N GLU A 75 -26.75 -8.18 -38.26
CA GLU A 75 -26.59 -6.97 -39.07
C GLU A 75 -27.48 -6.96 -40.33
N GLU A 76 -27.85 -8.13 -40.83
CA GLU A 76 -28.62 -8.30 -42.08
C GLU A 76 -30.13 -7.98 -41.96
N TYR A 77 -30.67 -7.69 -40.77
CA TYR A 77 -32.12 -7.57 -40.55
C TYR A 77 -32.52 -6.20 -40.00
N HIS A 78 -33.08 -5.35 -40.87
CA HIS A 78 -33.45 -3.95 -40.56
C HIS A 78 -34.97 -3.65 -40.60
N GLY A 79 -35.84 -4.64 -40.42
CA GLY A 79 -37.29 -4.43 -40.53
C GLY A 79 -38.10 -4.95 -39.34
N GLY A 80 -38.49 -4.07 -38.42
CA GLY A 80 -39.55 -4.31 -37.42
C GLY A 80 -39.14 -4.96 -36.08
N ALA A 81 -40.14 -5.38 -35.30
CA ALA A 81 -39.95 -5.97 -33.97
C ALA A 81 -39.10 -7.25 -34.03
N VAL A 82 -38.03 -7.30 -33.22
CA VAL A 82 -37.08 -8.42 -33.21
C VAL A 82 -37.60 -9.54 -32.29
N PHE A 83 -38.07 -10.63 -32.89
CA PHE A 83 -38.42 -11.84 -32.14
C PHE A 83 -37.18 -12.67 -31.84
N TRP A 84 -36.82 -12.79 -30.56
CA TRP A 84 -35.66 -13.57 -30.14
C TRP A 84 -36.00 -15.05 -29.98
N SER A 85 -35.32 -15.91 -30.73
CA SER A 85 -35.44 -17.36 -30.53
C SER A 85 -34.88 -17.76 -29.15
N PRO A 86 -35.46 -18.78 -28.47
CA PRO A 86 -34.96 -19.26 -27.18
C PRO A 86 -33.46 -19.63 -27.17
N ARG A 87 -32.93 -20.02 -28.33
CA ARG A 87 -31.50 -20.29 -28.54
C ARG A 87 -30.63 -19.04 -28.30
N LYS A 88 -31.05 -17.87 -28.78
CA LYS A 88 -30.32 -16.61 -28.60
C LYS A 88 -30.28 -16.15 -27.14
N ILE A 89 -31.36 -16.39 -26.40
CA ILE A 89 -31.42 -16.13 -24.96
C ILE A 89 -30.40 -17.00 -24.20
N ARG A 90 -30.24 -18.27 -24.58
CA ARG A 90 -29.22 -19.16 -23.98
C ARG A 90 -27.80 -18.70 -24.31
N GLU A 91 -27.55 -18.29 -25.55
CA GLU A 91 -26.23 -17.76 -25.96
C GLU A 91 -25.86 -16.48 -25.19
N ALA A 92 -26.78 -15.54 -25.00
CA ALA A 92 -26.53 -14.33 -24.21
C ALA A 92 -26.20 -14.64 -22.75
N ARG A 93 -26.96 -15.55 -22.11
CA ARG A 93 -26.67 -16.00 -20.74
C ARG A 93 -25.30 -16.67 -20.63
N ALA A 94 -24.94 -17.52 -21.60
CA ALA A 94 -23.62 -18.15 -21.63
C ALA A 94 -22.51 -17.08 -21.69
N ARG A 95 -22.66 -16.05 -22.51
CA ARG A 95 -21.69 -14.93 -22.59
C ARG A 95 -21.57 -14.17 -21.28
N GLU A 96 -22.68 -13.89 -20.61
CA GLU A 96 -22.65 -13.24 -19.30
C GLU A 96 -21.90 -14.08 -18.27
N THR A 97 -22.09 -15.40 -18.25
CA THR A 97 -21.35 -16.27 -17.33
C THR A 97 -19.85 -16.31 -17.62
N VAL A 98 -19.46 -16.29 -18.89
CA VAL A 98 -18.05 -16.21 -19.30
C VAL A 98 -17.46 -14.88 -18.85
N LYS A 99 -18.14 -13.76 -19.15
CA LYS A 99 -17.70 -12.42 -18.74
C LYS A 99 -17.54 -12.29 -17.23
N GLN A 100 -18.47 -12.84 -16.44
CA GLN A 100 -18.37 -12.84 -14.98
C GLN A 100 -17.18 -13.65 -14.48
N ARG A 101 -16.87 -14.79 -15.11
CA ARG A 101 -15.69 -15.59 -14.78
C ARG A 101 -14.41 -14.83 -15.12
N GLU A 102 -14.32 -14.26 -16.31
CA GLU A 102 -13.19 -13.43 -16.74
C GLU A 102 -12.99 -12.23 -15.81
N GLU A 103 -14.06 -11.50 -15.47
CA GLU A 103 -14.00 -10.37 -14.52
C GLU A 103 -13.49 -10.81 -13.14
N HIS A 104 -13.91 -11.98 -12.66
CA HIS A 104 -13.46 -12.53 -11.38
C HIS A 104 -11.98 -12.98 -11.45
N GLU A 105 -11.60 -13.67 -12.53
CA GLU A 105 -10.22 -14.08 -12.79
C GLU A 105 -9.29 -12.86 -12.93
N GLU A 106 -9.73 -11.81 -13.60
CA GLU A 106 -9.00 -10.55 -13.69
C GLU A 106 -8.83 -9.88 -12.32
N GLN A 107 -9.84 -9.93 -11.46
CA GLN A 107 -9.73 -9.39 -10.09
C GLN A 107 -8.68 -10.16 -9.28
N LEU A 108 -8.68 -11.50 -9.37
CA LEU A 108 -7.66 -12.35 -8.77
C LEU A 108 -6.27 -12.03 -9.35
N ALA A 109 -6.14 -11.90 -10.67
CA ALA A 109 -4.88 -11.56 -11.33
C ALA A 109 -4.38 -10.15 -10.91
N LYS A 110 -5.28 -9.18 -10.77
CA LYS A 110 -4.96 -7.83 -10.27
C LYS A 110 -4.50 -7.88 -8.81
N ALA A 111 -5.10 -8.72 -7.97
CA ALA A 111 -4.64 -8.94 -6.60
C ALA A 111 -3.23 -9.54 -6.59
N ASN A 112 -3.01 -10.64 -7.31
CA ASN A 112 -1.70 -11.29 -7.43
C ASN A 112 -0.62 -10.32 -7.96
N ARG A 113 -0.96 -9.49 -8.95
CA ARG A 113 -0.04 -8.47 -9.48
C ARG A 113 0.34 -7.42 -8.44
N LYS A 114 -0.61 -7.01 -7.58
CA LYS A 114 -0.33 -6.06 -6.49
C LYS A 114 0.60 -6.69 -5.44
N GLU A 115 0.39 -7.96 -5.11
CA GLU A 115 1.25 -8.70 -4.18
C GLU A 115 2.68 -8.81 -4.72
N LEU A 116 2.84 -9.21 -5.98
CA LEU A 116 4.16 -9.25 -6.63
C LEU A 116 4.83 -7.88 -6.69
N ALA A 117 4.07 -6.82 -6.97
CA ALA A 117 4.59 -5.45 -6.99
C ALA A 117 5.04 -4.98 -5.59
N ALA A 118 4.29 -5.32 -4.53
CA ALA A 118 4.65 -5.03 -3.16
C ALA A 118 5.94 -5.78 -2.75
N ALA A 119 6.04 -7.07 -3.07
CA ALA A 119 7.24 -7.87 -2.82
C ALA A 119 8.46 -7.30 -3.56
N ALA A 120 8.31 -6.94 -4.84
CA ALA A 120 9.38 -6.32 -5.62
C ALA A 120 9.81 -4.96 -5.06
N LYS A 121 8.87 -4.18 -4.50
CA LYS A 121 9.18 -2.91 -3.84
C LYS A 121 10.05 -3.13 -2.60
N LEU A 122 9.67 -4.06 -1.73
CA LEU A 122 10.45 -4.41 -0.53
C LEU A 122 11.86 -4.87 -0.90
N TYR A 123 12.00 -5.72 -1.93
CA TYR A 123 13.30 -6.17 -2.41
C TYR A 123 14.17 -5.01 -2.92
N ARG A 124 13.59 -4.05 -3.65
CA ARG A 124 14.29 -2.83 -4.09
C ARG A 124 14.72 -1.95 -2.90
N GLU A 125 13.90 -1.87 -1.86
CA GLU A 125 14.22 -1.13 -0.64
C GLU A 125 15.41 -1.77 0.09
N GLN A 126 15.43 -3.10 0.22
CA GLN A 126 16.58 -3.84 0.77
C GLN A 126 17.86 -3.57 -0.03
N GLN A 127 17.82 -3.72 -1.36
CA GLN A 127 18.97 -3.41 -2.21
C GLN A 127 19.42 -1.94 -2.09
N ALA A 128 18.48 -1.00 -1.94
CA ALA A 128 18.81 0.41 -1.77
C ALA A 128 19.49 0.67 -0.41
N GLN A 129 19.04 0.00 0.65
CA GLN A 129 19.68 0.05 1.97
C GLN A 129 21.10 -0.52 1.91
N GLU A 130 21.28 -1.70 1.32
CA GLU A 130 22.60 -2.31 1.12
C GLU A 130 23.53 -1.38 0.32
N ARG A 131 23.02 -0.74 -0.74
CA ARG A 131 23.77 0.26 -1.52
C ARG A 131 24.13 1.50 -0.72
N ARG A 132 23.29 1.95 0.22
CA ARG A 132 23.59 3.07 1.11
C ARG A 132 24.69 2.70 2.09
N VAL A 133 24.56 1.54 2.74
CA VAL A 133 25.57 1.01 3.66
C VAL A 133 26.90 0.82 2.94
N ALA A 134 26.91 0.26 1.72
CA ALA A 134 28.11 0.12 0.92
C ALA A 134 28.78 1.47 0.59
N ARG A 135 27.98 2.53 0.34
CA ARG A 135 28.51 3.89 0.13
C ARG A 135 29.12 4.46 1.40
N GLU A 136 28.50 4.25 2.55
CA GLU A 136 29.01 4.71 3.84
C GLU A 136 30.28 3.98 4.23
N ALA A 137 30.29 2.65 4.10
CA ALA A 137 31.50 1.84 4.29
C ALA A 137 32.64 2.30 3.37
N ALA A 138 32.35 2.57 2.08
CA ALA A 138 33.34 3.10 1.16
C ALA A 138 33.85 4.50 1.56
N LYS A 139 33.01 5.36 2.15
CA LYS A 139 33.44 6.65 2.70
C LYS A 139 34.36 6.47 3.90
N VAL A 140 33.99 5.62 4.85
CA VAL A 140 34.80 5.33 6.05
C VAL A 140 36.15 4.74 5.66
N VAL A 141 36.19 3.81 4.70
CA VAL A 141 37.45 3.26 4.19
C VAL A 141 38.31 4.36 3.55
N ARG A 142 37.73 5.23 2.73
CA ARG A 142 38.46 6.36 2.13
C ARG A 142 39.02 7.33 3.17
N GLU A 143 38.30 7.57 4.26
CA GLU A 143 38.77 8.43 5.35
C GLU A 143 39.86 7.76 6.18
N ARG A 144 39.72 6.47 6.49
CA ARG A 144 40.76 5.69 7.16
C ARG A 144 42.04 5.62 6.35
N GLU A 145 41.97 5.37 5.05
CA GLU A 145 43.15 5.38 4.19
C GLU A 145 43.84 6.75 4.17
N LYS A 146 43.07 7.85 4.17
CA LYS A 146 43.64 9.20 4.24
C LYS A 146 44.31 9.42 5.59
N ALA A 147 43.66 9.05 6.69
CA ALA A 147 44.22 9.16 8.03
C ALA A 147 45.48 8.30 8.21
N GLU A 148 45.51 7.08 7.68
CA GLU A 148 46.68 6.21 7.69
C GLU A 148 47.81 6.78 6.85
N LYS A 149 47.52 7.33 5.66
CA LYS A 149 48.51 8.02 4.82
C LYS A 149 49.08 9.24 5.53
N GLU A 150 48.27 10.01 6.23
CA GLU A 150 48.71 11.18 7.02
C GLU A 150 49.50 10.75 8.26
N ALA A 151 49.07 9.73 8.99
CA ALA A 151 49.81 9.16 10.11
C ALA A 151 51.16 8.59 9.68
N ALA A 152 51.22 7.89 8.53
CA ALA A 152 52.47 7.39 7.96
C ALA A 152 53.42 8.54 7.57
N ARG A 153 52.89 9.65 7.04
CA ARG A 153 53.67 10.86 6.77
C ARG A 153 54.19 11.51 8.06
N ALA A 154 53.36 11.65 9.08
CA ALA A 154 53.74 12.20 10.38
C ALA A 154 54.82 11.35 11.07
N ALA A 155 54.63 10.03 11.13
CA ALA A 155 55.61 9.10 11.69
C ALA A 155 56.96 9.16 10.95
N ARG A 156 56.96 9.36 9.62
CA ARG A 156 58.19 9.55 8.84
C ARG A 156 58.91 10.85 9.22
N ILE A 157 58.18 11.94 9.43
CA ILE A 157 58.75 13.23 9.86
C ILE A 157 59.34 13.09 11.26
N GLU A 158 58.62 12.48 12.21
CA GLU A 158 59.11 12.22 13.56
C GLU A 158 60.35 11.32 13.59
N ALA A 159 60.36 10.24 12.79
CA ALA A 159 61.52 9.37 12.67
C ALA A 159 62.74 10.10 12.08
N GLN A 160 62.55 11.06 11.17
CA GLN A 160 63.65 11.90 10.69
C GLN A 160 64.11 12.91 11.75
N ASN A 161 63.18 13.50 12.49
CA ASN A 161 63.47 14.47 13.55
C ASN A 161 64.23 13.82 14.71
N THR A 162 63.82 12.64 15.17
CA THR A 162 64.54 11.87 16.21
C THR A 162 65.95 11.48 15.78
N LYS A 163 66.14 11.02 14.53
CA LYS A 163 67.47 10.76 13.96
C LYS A 163 68.35 12.01 13.90
N ARG A 164 67.78 13.15 13.49
CA ARG A 164 68.50 14.43 13.47
C ARG A 164 68.87 14.88 14.89
N ALA A 165 67.97 14.74 15.86
CA ALA A 165 68.21 15.08 17.26
C ALA A 165 69.27 14.20 17.93
N SER A 166 69.26 12.88 17.65
CA SER A 166 70.29 11.98 18.17
C SER A 166 71.67 12.29 17.57
N GLN A 167 71.73 12.66 16.28
CA GLN A 167 72.98 13.09 15.63
C GLN A 167 73.54 14.40 16.20
N THR A 168 72.69 15.40 16.48
CA THR A 168 73.14 16.67 17.08
C THR A 168 73.61 16.48 18.53
N ALA A 169 72.91 15.65 19.33
CA ALA A 169 73.34 15.34 20.70
C ALA A 169 74.71 14.64 20.76
N GLN A 170 75.02 13.76 19.80
CA GLN A 170 76.35 13.16 19.69
C GLN A 170 77.43 14.15 19.25
N LYS A 171 77.13 15.09 18.33
CA LYS A 171 78.08 16.13 17.87
C LYS A 171 78.36 17.24 18.89
N GLY A 172 77.51 17.41 19.91
CA GLY A 172 77.68 18.39 21.00
C GLY A 172 78.87 18.11 21.92
N LYS A 173 79.46 16.91 21.86
CA LYS A 173 80.74 16.60 22.53
C LYS A 173 81.91 16.76 21.56
N ARG A 174 82.14 17.98 21.06
CA ARG A 174 83.39 18.34 20.37
C ARG A 174 84.17 19.34 21.22
N LYS A 175 85.44 19.03 21.47
CA LYS A 175 86.43 19.97 22.03
C LYS A 175 86.46 21.22 21.15
N THR A 176 86.40 22.39 21.76
CA THR A 176 86.42 23.70 21.11
C THR A 176 87.63 23.81 20.17
N SER A 177 87.38 23.95 18.86
CA SER A 177 88.42 24.26 17.88
C SER A 177 88.77 25.74 17.98
N GLY A 178 90.07 26.04 18.08
CA GLY A 178 90.62 27.39 18.19
C GLY A 178 90.28 28.34 17.02
N PRO A 179 90.68 29.62 17.14
CA PRO A 179 90.16 30.71 16.32
C PRO A 179 90.55 30.61 14.83
N PRO A 180 89.73 31.13 13.89
CA PRO A 180 89.94 30.96 12.46
C PRO A 180 91.06 31.89 11.93
N PRO A 181 91.86 31.44 10.93
CA PRO A 181 92.85 32.30 10.29
C PRO A 181 92.20 33.33 9.35
N SER A 182 92.82 34.51 9.27
CA SER A 182 92.32 35.70 8.58
C SER A 182 92.31 35.56 7.04
N LYS A 183 91.33 36.19 6.38
CA LYS A 183 91.15 36.12 4.92
C LYS A 183 91.83 37.30 4.22
N HIS A 184 92.70 37.01 3.26
CA HIS A 184 93.24 38.00 2.32
C HIS A 184 92.32 38.20 1.11
N LYS A 185 92.23 39.46 0.67
CA LYS A 185 91.37 39.99 -0.39
C LYS A 185 91.92 39.64 -1.78
N ARG A 186 91.10 39.05 -2.66
CA ARG A 186 91.39 38.96 -4.11
C ARG A 186 90.21 39.43 -4.96
N GLN A 187 90.60 39.94 -6.11
CA GLN A 187 90.02 41.00 -6.93
C GLN A 187 88.99 40.49 -7.95
N ARG A 188 87.97 41.32 -8.23
CA ARG A 188 86.92 41.09 -9.24
C ARG A 188 87.49 41.18 -10.66
N ARG A 189 87.01 40.33 -11.57
CA ARG A 189 87.08 40.53 -13.01
C ARG A 189 85.68 40.69 -13.58
N SER A 190 85.53 41.74 -14.38
CA SER A 190 84.34 42.23 -15.07
C SER A 190 84.33 41.80 -16.55
N GLY A 191 83.13 41.65 -17.12
CA GLY A 191 82.81 41.43 -18.53
C GLY A 191 81.52 40.60 -18.58
N GLY A 192 80.33 41.14 -18.89
CA GLY A 192 79.89 41.72 -20.17
C GLY A 192 79.49 40.56 -21.10
N SER A 193 78.31 40.42 -21.72
CA SER A 193 77.20 41.32 -22.03
C SER A 193 75.93 40.51 -22.37
N ALA A 194 74.80 41.22 -22.33
CA ALA A 194 73.46 41.01 -22.86
C ALA A 194 73.16 39.86 -23.84
N ALA A 195 71.97 39.26 -23.68
CA ALA A 195 70.91 39.31 -24.70
C ALA A 195 69.54 38.93 -24.10
N VAL A 196 68.53 39.69 -24.52
CA VAL A 196 67.12 39.69 -24.12
C VAL A 196 66.29 39.04 -25.23
N ALA A 197 65.23 38.28 -24.87
CA ALA A 197 63.94 38.15 -25.58
C ALA A 197 63.00 37.30 -24.69
N ALA A 198 61.96 37.82 -24.03
CA ALA A 198 60.58 38.07 -24.52
C ALA A 198 59.95 36.82 -25.20
N SER A 199 59.12 35.99 -24.53
CA SER A 199 57.64 36.09 -24.29
C SER A 199 56.77 35.93 -25.57
N PRO A 200 55.49 35.48 -25.59
CA PRO A 200 54.74 34.43 -24.87
C PRO A 200 53.98 33.45 -25.82
N GLU A 201 53.21 32.51 -25.23
CA GLU A 201 51.91 31.99 -25.72
C GLU A 201 51.82 31.16 -27.04
N ALA A 202 51.44 29.88 -26.92
CA ALA A 202 50.65 29.15 -27.92
C ALA A 202 50.10 27.82 -27.38
N THR A 203 48.89 27.84 -26.84
CA THR A 203 47.96 26.70 -27.01
C THR A 203 47.31 26.83 -28.38
N PRO A 204 47.11 25.71 -29.09
CA PRO A 204 45.80 25.47 -29.66
C PRO A 204 45.28 24.07 -29.34
N ALA A 205 44.04 24.04 -28.85
CA ALA A 205 43.18 22.88 -28.81
C ALA A 205 42.79 22.44 -30.23
N ALA A 206 42.52 21.14 -30.40
CA ALA A 206 41.86 20.57 -31.58
C ALA A 206 40.93 19.40 -31.17
N PRO A 207 39.86 19.12 -31.94
CA PRO A 207 38.51 18.81 -31.43
C PRO A 207 37.99 17.40 -31.87
N PRO A 208 36.70 17.15 -32.17
CA PRO A 208 35.76 16.44 -31.29
C PRO A 208 35.22 15.10 -31.83
N LYS A 209 34.60 14.35 -30.90
CA LYS A 209 33.49 13.38 -31.01
C LYS A 209 33.19 12.73 -32.38
N GLY A 210 33.46 11.43 -32.48
CA GLY A 210 32.78 10.51 -33.40
C GLY A 210 31.71 9.72 -32.65
N GLY A 211 30.44 9.93 -33.00
CA GLY A 211 29.35 9.06 -32.61
C GLY A 211 29.07 8.04 -33.70
N TYR A 212 28.93 6.77 -33.32
CA TYR A 212 27.99 5.80 -33.88
C TYR A 212 28.18 4.49 -33.12
N CYS A 213 27.14 3.98 -32.47
CA CYS A 213 26.92 2.54 -32.30
C CYS A 213 25.41 2.31 -32.24
N ILE A 214 25.01 1.39 -33.11
CA ILE A 214 23.68 0.93 -33.50
C ILE A 214 22.91 0.35 -32.31
#